data_AF-A0A2V9N6I9-F1
#
_entry.id   AF-A0A2V9N6I9-F1
#
_cell.length_a   1.000
_cell.length_b   1.000
_cell.length_c   1.000
_cell.angle_alpha   90.00
_cell.angle_beta   90.00
_cell.angle_gamma   90.00
#
_symmetry.space_group_name_H-M   'P 1'
#
loop_
_entity.id
_entity.type
_entity.pdbx_description
1 polymer ?
#
loop_
_entity_poly.entity_id
_entity_poly.type
_entity_poly.pdbx_seq_one_letter_code
_entity_poly.pdbx_strand_id
1 'polypeptide(L)'
;DLRIKGMPASLHRGRNLAGRGGDVPNVRLQRHPSHYKHGGNWNWRHNPFYGTREFNGLRVMMGLIANWDLKDENNAILENEQPGSPKLYEVSDVGTSMGTPGKSYNDRVSKGNLAVYRRTRLISHVHDDYIDLNFPKRPALNELFEFEWGFFFHQLSIRWVGKHIPRRDAKWIASLLSQLTPKQIGDAFRAAGYSPDDVEAYSQAVLERIGELSRL
;
A
#
# COMPACT_ATOMS: atom_id res chain seq x y z
N ASP A 1 25.96 -6.60 2.15
CA ASP A 1 25.95 -5.99 3.49
C ASP A 1 25.99 -4.47 3.38
N LEU A 2 25.06 -3.79 4.07
CA LEU A 2 24.99 -2.34 4.16
C LEU A 2 25.58 -1.92 5.50
N ARG A 3 26.74 -1.25 5.48
CA ARG A 3 27.37 -0.73 6.70
C ARG A 3 26.99 0.74 6.90
N ILE A 4 26.37 1.05 8.03
CA ILE A 4 26.00 2.43 8.35
C ILE A 4 27.21 3.14 8.97
N LYS A 5 27.71 4.16 8.27
CA LYS A 5 28.81 5.01 8.77
C LYS A 5 28.27 6.01 9.80
N GLY A 6 29.04 6.26 10.86
CA GLY A 6 28.70 7.27 11.88
C GLY A 6 27.54 6.87 12.81
N MET A 7 27.20 5.59 12.90
CA MET A 7 26.17 5.13 13.84
C MET A 7 26.60 5.39 15.30
N PRO A 8 25.72 5.96 16.15
CA PRO A 8 26.01 6.15 17.57
C PRO A 8 26.36 4.82 18.25
N ALA A 9 27.28 4.86 19.22
CA ALA A 9 27.71 3.67 19.97
C ALA A 9 26.56 3.02 20.78
N SER A 10 25.51 3.78 21.06
CA SER A 10 24.27 3.31 21.68
C SER A 10 23.07 3.92 20.98
N LEU A 11 22.16 3.07 20.50
CA LEU A 11 20.86 3.50 20.01
C LEU A 11 19.87 3.58 21.17
N HIS A 12 19.07 4.65 21.22
CA HIS A 12 17.99 4.80 22.21
C HIS A 12 16.84 3.81 21.98
N ARG A 13 16.62 3.36 20.74
CA ARG A 13 15.63 2.35 20.34
C ARG A 13 16.26 1.37 19.35
N GLY A 14 15.82 0.12 19.37
CA GLY A 14 16.28 -0.90 18.41
C GLY A 14 17.72 -1.38 18.63
N ARG A 15 18.25 -1.24 19.85
CA ARG A 15 19.63 -1.67 20.20
C ARG A 15 19.86 -3.16 19.93
N ASN A 16 18.81 -3.97 20.08
CA ASN A 16 18.81 -5.40 19.78
C ASN A 16 18.80 -5.74 18.28
N LEU A 17 18.59 -4.75 17.41
CA LEU A 17 18.57 -4.91 15.95
C LEU A 17 19.88 -4.49 15.28
N ALA A 18 20.80 -3.84 16.04
CA ALA A 18 22.10 -3.41 15.54
C ALA A 18 23.22 -4.29 16.10
N GLY A 19 24.11 -4.76 15.21
CA GLY A 19 25.33 -5.48 15.53
C GLY A 19 26.45 -4.57 16.02
N ARG A 20 27.56 -5.17 16.47
CA ARG A 20 28.76 -4.42 16.86
C ARG A 20 29.35 -3.71 15.62
N GLY A 21 29.75 -2.44 15.76
CA GLY A 21 30.49 -1.73 14.72
C GLY A 21 29.66 -1.17 13.55
N GLY A 22 28.35 -1.03 13.74
CA GLY A 22 27.44 -0.36 12.81
C GLY A 22 26.82 -1.26 11.74
N ASP A 23 26.86 -2.57 11.96
CA ASP A 23 26.14 -3.56 11.16
C ASP A 23 24.65 -3.59 11.56
N VAL A 24 23.74 -3.61 10.59
CA VAL A 24 22.31 -3.77 10.83
C VAL A 24 21.76 -4.74 9.77
N PRO A 25 21.48 -5.99 10.13
CA PRO A 25 20.90 -6.95 9.20
C PRO A 25 19.43 -6.63 8.93
N ASN A 26 18.93 -7.07 7.77
CA ASN A 26 17.50 -7.00 7.41
C ASN A 26 16.91 -5.58 7.43
N VAL A 27 17.68 -4.58 6.98
CA VAL A 27 17.20 -3.19 6.89
C VAL A 27 16.35 -2.96 5.65
N ARG A 28 15.26 -2.20 5.82
CA ARG A 28 14.51 -1.57 4.72
C ARG A 28 15.00 -0.14 4.55
N LEU A 29 15.45 0.22 3.35
CA LEU A 29 15.77 1.60 3.01
C LEU A 29 14.51 2.31 2.50
N GLN A 30 14.18 3.46 3.09
CA GLN A 30 13.16 4.37 2.57
C GLN A 30 13.86 5.55 1.94
N ARG A 31 13.44 5.94 0.73
CA ARG A 31 13.95 7.15 0.09
C ARG A 31 13.51 8.35 0.92
N HIS A 32 14.48 9.12 1.39
CA HIS A 32 14.23 10.42 1.99
C HIS A 32 14.70 11.50 1.01
N PRO A 33 13.80 12.17 0.28
CA PRO A 33 14.20 13.19 -0.67
C PRO A 33 14.89 14.35 0.06
N SER A 34 16.11 14.70 -0.39
CA SER A 34 16.88 15.78 0.24
C SER A 34 16.10 17.10 0.22
N HIS A 35 16.19 17.87 1.31
CA HIS A 35 15.51 19.16 1.50
C HIS A 35 13.99 19.11 1.61
N TYR A 36 13.39 17.93 1.57
CA TYR A 36 11.97 17.75 1.82
C TYR A 36 11.72 17.36 3.27
N LYS A 37 10.83 18.11 3.93
CA LYS A 37 10.39 17.85 5.31
C LYS A 37 8.90 17.54 5.32
N HIS A 38 8.45 16.85 6.36
CA HIS A 38 7.02 16.62 6.60
C HIS A 38 6.34 17.98 6.87
N GLY A 39 5.38 18.34 6.03
CA GLY A 39 4.59 19.58 6.13
C GLY A 39 3.15 19.35 6.59
N GLY A 40 2.73 18.09 6.73
CA GLY A 40 1.38 17.72 7.12
C GLY A 40 0.92 16.42 6.47
N ASN A 41 -0.36 16.11 6.63
CA ASN A 41 -1.00 14.93 6.06
C ASN A 41 -2.00 15.35 4.97
N TRP A 42 -2.31 14.45 4.04
CA TRP A 42 -3.32 14.70 3.01
C TRP A 42 -4.49 13.71 3.11
N ASN A 43 -5.69 14.18 2.77
CA ASN A 43 -6.93 13.43 2.90
C ASN A 43 -7.31 12.71 1.60
N TRP A 44 -7.70 11.44 1.68
CA TRP A 44 -8.07 10.66 0.49
C TRP A 44 -9.17 11.32 -0.34
N ARG A 45 -10.17 11.95 0.29
CA ARG A 45 -11.34 12.52 -0.40
C ARG A 45 -11.13 13.99 -0.78
N HIS A 46 -10.40 14.74 0.03
CA HIS A 46 -10.17 16.17 -0.12
C HIS A 46 -8.69 16.43 -0.38
N ASN A 47 -8.28 16.24 -1.64
CA ASN A 47 -6.93 16.48 -2.11
C ASN A 47 -6.95 17.12 -3.52
N PRO A 48 -5.87 17.79 -3.94
CA PRO A 48 -5.83 18.51 -5.22
C PRO A 48 -5.87 17.62 -6.46
N PHE A 49 -5.73 16.29 -6.31
CA PHE A 49 -5.71 15.33 -7.42
C PHE A 49 -7.05 14.60 -7.59
N TYR A 50 -8.07 14.92 -6.78
CA TYR A 50 -9.36 14.25 -6.85
C TYR A 50 -9.94 14.33 -8.28
N GLY A 51 -10.40 13.19 -8.80
CA GLY A 51 -10.93 13.09 -10.16
C GLY A 51 -9.89 13.00 -11.28
N THR A 52 -8.59 13.09 -10.98
CA THR A 52 -7.53 12.87 -11.97
C THR A 52 -7.31 11.38 -12.22
N ARG A 53 -6.80 11.08 -13.41
CA ARG A 53 -6.44 9.71 -13.82
C ARG A 53 -5.36 9.13 -12.91
N GLU A 54 -4.37 9.93 -12.55
CA GLU A 54 -3.23 9.54 -11.71
C GLU A 54 -3.71 9.17 -10.30
N PHE A 55 -4.61 9.97 -9.73
CA PHE A 55 -5.22 9.66 -8.43
C PHE A 55 -6.06 8.38 -8.49
N ASN A 56 -6.85 8.19 -9.56
CA ASN A 56 -7.57 6.94 -9.78
C ASN A 56 -6.62 5.73 -9.94
N GLY A 57 -5.48 5.91 -10.60
CA GLY A 57 -4.41 4.91 -10.65
C GLY A 57 -3.86 4.56 -9.26
N LEU A 58 -3.61 5.56 -8.40
CA LEU A 58 -3.19 5.33 -7.01
C LEU A 58 -4.23 4.53 -6.22
N ARG A 59 -5.52 4.84 -6.40
CA ARG A 59 -6.63 4.08 -5.77
C ARG A 59 -6.64 2.61 -6.21
N VAL A 60 -6.40 2.35 -7.50
CA VAL A 60 -6.24 0.98 -8.03
C VAL A 60 -5.00 0.31 -7.43
N MET A 61 -3.88 1.02 -7.30
CA MET A 61 -2.66 0.49 -6.68
C MET A 61 -2.88 0.05 -5.23
N MET A 62 -3.63 0.82 -4.44
CA MET A 62 -3.98 0.42 -3.06
C MET A 62 -4.82 -0.85 -3.02
N GLY A 63 -5.74 -1.02 -3.96
CA GLY A 63 -6.49 -2.27 -4.13
C GLY A 63 -5.63 -3.43 -4.60
N LEU A 64 -4.71 -3.19 -5.54
CA LEU A 64 -3.79 -4.19 -6.07
C LEU A 64 -3.01 -4.85 -4.93
N ILE A 65 -2.43 -4.04 -4.04
CA ILE A 65 -1.68 -4.53 -2.87
C ILE A 65 -2.58 -4.89 -1.68
N ALA A 66 -3.89 -4.66 -1.75
CA ALA A 66 -4.85 -4.88 -0.67
C ALA A 66 -4.48 -4.16 0.65
N ASN A 67 -4.05 -2.90 0.57
CA ASN A 67 -3.62 -2.11 1.74
C ASN A 67 -4.81 -1.59 2.55
N TRP A 68 -5.22 -2.25 3.64
CA TRP A 68 -6.46 -1.89 4.34
C TRP A 68 -6.39 -0.72 5.32
N ASP A 69 -5.21 -0.19 5.63
CA ASP A 69 -5.05 0.92 6.58
C ASP A 69 -4.90 2.27 5.85
N LEU A 70 -5.97 2.70 5.16
CA LEU A 70 -5.99 3.95 4.39
C LEU A 70 -6.37 5.17 5.24
N LYS A 71 -5.80 5.25 6.43
CA LYS A 71 -5.92 6.44 7.29
C LYS A 71 -5.27 7.64 6.62
N ASP A 72 -5.88 8.81 6.77
CA ASP A 72 -5.27 10.04 6.28
C ASP A 72 -3.99 10.36 7.08
N GLU A 73 -3.87 9.86 8.31
CA GLU A 73 -2.66 9.95 9.12
C GLU A 73 -1.49 9.12 8.56
N ASN A 74 -1.77 8.14 7.70
CA ASN A 74 -0.77 7.33 6.99
C ASN A 74 -0.32 7.97 5.68
N ASN A 75 -0.77 9.19 5.40
CA ASN A 75 -0.43 9.95 4.22
C ASN A 75 0.40 11.17 4.62
N ALA A 76 1.43 11.49 3.84
CA ALA A 76 2.33 12.61 4.12
C ALA A 76 2.40 13.58 2.94
N ILE A 77 2.41 14.87 3.27
CA ILE A 77 2.82 15.94 2.37
C ILE A 77 4.26 16.27 2.73
N LEU A 78 5.17 16.12 1.75
CA LEU A 78 6.54 16.56 1.88
C LEU A 78 6.70 17.90 1.18
N GLU A 79 7.24 18.87 1.90
CA GLU A 79 7.46 20.24 1.42
C GLU A 79 8.95 20.57 1.43
N ASN A 80 9.37 21.33 0.43
CA ASN A 80 10.73 21.86 0.35
C ASN A 80 10.66 23.38 0.61
N GLU A 81 11.53 23.86 1.49
CA GLU A 81 11.60 25.26 1.90
C GLU A 81 12.01 26.20 0.75
N GLN A 82 12.58 25.66 -0.33
CA GLN A 82 12.95 26.44 -1.52
C GLN A 82 11.70 26.92 -2.29
N PRO A 83 11.57 28.24 -2.54
CA PRO A 83 10.43 28.79 -3.28
C PRO A 83 10.24 28.14 -4.66
N GLY A 84 8.99 27.85 -5.00
CA GLY A 84 8.63 27.22 -6.29
C GLY A 84 8.82 25.71 -6.35
N SER A 85 9.35 25.07 -5.30
CA SER A 85 9.46 23.61 -5.24
C SER A 85 8.09 22.93 -5.18
N PRO A 86 7.87 21.84 -5.93
CA PRO A 86 6.61 21.11 -5.86
C PRO A 86 6.48 20.40 -4.51
N LYS A 87 5.26 20.35 -3.98
CA LYS A 87 4.90 19.47 -2.84
C LYS A 87 4.83 18.03 -3.33
N LEU A 88 5.33 17.09 -2.52
CA LEU A 88 5.20 15.65 -2.79
C LEU A 88 4.12 15.07 -1.90
N TYR A 89 3.26 14.22 -2.48
CA TYR A 89 2.18 13.54 -1.76
C TYR A 89 2.49 12.05 -1.74
N GLU A 90 2.72 11.53 -0.54
CA GLU A 90 3.14 10.15 -0.28
C GLU A 90 2.04 9.40 0.49
N VAL A 91 1.83 8.13 0.14
CA VAL A 91 1.20 7.15 1.04
C VAL A 91 2.35 6.49 1.80
N SER A 92 2.54 6.84 3.07
CA SER A 92 3.75 6.49 3.82
C SER A 92 3.63 5.16 4.53
N ASP A 93 2.41 4.73 4.89
CA ASP A 93 2.17 3.39 5.44
C ASP A 93 1.41 2.48 4.47
N VAL A 94 2.14 1.50 3.94
CA VAL A 94 1.62 0.40 3.13
C VAL A 94 1.93 -0.97 3.76
N GLY A 95 2.32 -0.98 5.05
CA GLY A 95 2.73 -2.19 5.77
C GLY A 95 1.58 -3.15 6.09
N THR A 96 0.34 -2.70 5.93
CA THR A 96 -0.89 -3.46 6.20
C THR A 96 -1.53 -3.97 4.89
N SER A 97 -0.70 -4.61 4.08
CA SER A 97 -1.01 -5.04 2.71
C SER A 97 -0.73 -6.53 2.49
N MET A 98 -0.87 -6.99 1.24
CA MET A 98 -0.56 -8.34 0.75
C MET A 98 -1.31 -9.45 1.51
N GLY A 99 -2.54 -9.18 1.95
CA GLY A 99 -3.33 -10.14 2.71
C GLY A 99 -4.83 -10.00 2.46
N THR A 100 -5.60 -9.88 3.53
CA THR A 100 -7.04 -9.68 3.45
C THR A 100 -7.35 -8.27 2.93
N PRO A 101 -8.44 -8.08 2.17
CA PRO A 101 -8.84 -6.75 1.67
C PRO A 101 -9.37 -5.78 2.74
N GLY A 102 -9.27 -6.13 4.01
CA GLY A 102 -9.78 -5.41 5.19
C GLY A 102 -9.22 -6.03 6.46
N LYS A 103 -9.23 -5.31 7.59
CA LYS A 103 -8.86 -5.89 8.89
C LYS A 103 -9.75 -7.10 9.19
N SER A 104 -9.16 -8.10 9.84
CA SER A 104 -9.85 -9.26 10.40
C SER A 104 -9.52 -9.31 11.88
N TYR A 105 -10.21 -10.17 12.65
CA TYR A 105 -10.04 -10.40 14.10
C TYR A 105 -8.62 -10.33 14.67
N ASN A 106 -7.57 -10.64 13.89
CA ASN A 106 -6.18 -10.45 14.30
C ASN A 106 -5.34 -9.90 13.13
N ASP A 107 -4.51 -8.89 13.41
CA ASP A 107 -3.53 -8.31 12.49
C ASP A 107 -2.69 -9.38 11.78
N ARG A 108 -2.25 -10.42 12.52
CA ARG A 108 -1.44 -11.54 11.98
C ARG A 108 -2.18 -12.38 10.94
N VAL A 109 -3.51 -12.39 10.98
CA VAL A 109 -4.37 -13.12 10.03
C VAL A 109 -4.69 -12.26 8.83
N SER A 110 -4.63 -10.93 8.97
CA SER A 110 -5.00 -9.96 7.93
C SER A 110 -3.83 -9.52 7.04
N LYS A 111 -2.62 -9.41 7.57
CA LYS A 111 -1.41 -8.95 6.84
C LYS A 111 -0.65 -10.15 6.29
N GLY A 112 -0.14 -10.08 5.06
CA GLY A 112 0.68 -11.15 4.48
C GLY A 112 -0.02 -12.51 4.40
N ASN A 113 -1.35 -12.52 4.22
CA ASN A 113 -2.13 -13.74 4.09
C ASN A 113 -2.31 -14.13 2.61
N LEU A 114 -1.33 -14.88 2.09
CA LEU A 114 -1.26 -15.32 0.70
C LEU A 114 -2.53 -16.05 0.25
N ALA A 115 -3.06 -16.95 1.08
CA ALA A 115 -4.24 -17.74 0.76
C ALA A 115 -5.49 -16.87 0.56
N VAL A 116 -5.64 -15.77 1.33
CA VAL A 116 -6.73 -14.80 1.10
C VAL A 116 -6.42 -13.92 -0.10
N TYR A 117 -5.18 -13.44 -0.21
CA TYR A 117 -4.77 -12.52 -1.26
C TYR A 117 -5.00 -13.13 -2.66
N ARG A 118 -4.62 -14.41 -2.85
CA ARG A 118 -4.81 -15.17 -4.08
C ARG A 118 -6.28 -15.41 -4.44
N ARG A 119 -7.11 -15.81 -3.48
CA ARG A 119 -8.53 -16.14 -3.77
C ARG A 119 -9.41 -14.90 -3.98
N THR A 120 -8.97 -13.74 -3.51
CA THR A 120 -9.74 -12.50 -3.59
C THR A 120 -9.44 -11.82 -4.92
N ARG A 121 -10.45 -11.76 -5.80
CA ARG A 121 -10.40 -10.95 -7.02
C ARG A 121 -10.19 -9.48 -6.69
N LEU A 122 -9.43 -8.76 -7.50
CA LEU A 122 -9.24 -7.33 -7.32
C LEU A 122 -10.55 -6.56 -7.62
N ILE A 123 -11.23 -6.90 -8.70
CA ILE A 123 -12.43 -6.23 -9.16
C ILE A 123 -13.66 -6.97 -8.61
N SER A 124 -14.53 -6.22 -7.95
CA SER A 124 -15.82 -6.72 -7.46
C SER A 124 -16.89 -6.67 -8.54
N HIS A 125 -16.97 -5.55 -9.28
CA HIS A 125 -17.97 -5.32 -10.31
C HIS A 125 -17.36 -4.48 -11.44
N VAL A 126 -17.79 -4.79 -12.67
CA VAL A 126 -17.49 -4.00 -13.87
C VAL A 126 -18.82 -3.44 -14.36
N HIS A 127 -18.89 -2.12 -14.49
CA HIS A 127 -20.01 -1.38 -15.05
C HIS A 127 -19.62 -0.83 -16.43
N ASP A 128 -20.51 -0.10 -17.10
CA ASP A 128 -20.23 0.38 -18.46
C ASP A 128 -19.05 1.38 -18.50
N ASP A 129 -18.98 2.30 -17.56
CA ASP A 129 -18.01 3.40 -17.52
C ASP A 129 -17.05 3.36 -16.31
N TYR A 130 -17.35 2.58 -15.27
CA TYR A 130 -16.51 2.44 -14.07
C TYR A 130 -16.39 1.00 -13.55
N ILE A 131 -15.45 0.80 -12.61
CA ILE A 131 -15.31 -0.44 -11.83
C ILE A 131 -15.41 -0.15 -10.34
N ASP A 132 -15.75 -1.21 -9.60
CA ASP A 132 -15.65 -1.26 -8.15
C ASP A 132 -14.67 -2.35 -7.74
N LEU A 133 -13.72 -2.04 -6.88
CA LEU A 133 -12.77 -2.99 -6.30
C LEU A 133 -13.40 -3.76 -5.14
N ASN A 134 -12.89 -4.97 -4.85
CA ASN A 134 -13.16 -5.74 -3.63
C ASN A 134 -12.46 -5.17 -2.37
N PHE A 135 -11.90 -3.98 -2.51
CA PHE A 135 -11.04 -3.31 -1.55
C PHE A 135 -11.45 -1.83 -1.43
N PRO A 136 -11.38 -1.17 -0.25
CA PRO A 136 -11.30 -1.82 1.04
C PRO A 136 -12.62 -2.54 1.36
N LYS A 137 -12.51 -3.72 2.00
CA LYS A 137 -13.67 -4.55 2.35
C LYS A 137 -14.50 -3.86 3.43
N ARG A 138 -15.81 -4.15 3.45
CA ARG A 138 -16.70 -3.68 4.52
C ARG A 138 -16.26 -4.32 5.84
N PRO A 139 -16.10 -3.54 6.92
CA PRO A 139 -15.92 -4.10 8.25
C PRO A 139 -17.13 -4.98 8.60
N ALA A 140 -16.88 -6.09 9.30
CA ALA A 140 -17.95 -7.01 9.65
C ALA A 140 -18.80 -6.42 10.80
N LEU A 141 -20.11 -6.70 10.82
CA LEU A 141 -21.04 -6.06 11.77
C LEU A 141 -20.76 -6.41 13.24
N ASN A 142 -20.12 -7.54 13.48
CA ASN A 142 -19.59 -7.96 14.78
C ASN A 142 -18.55 -6.97 15.35
N GLU A 143 -17.74 -6.28 14.53
CA GLU A 143 -16.79 -5.25 14.99
C GLU A 143 -17.49 -4.08 15.71
N LEU A 144 -18.77 -3.83 15.40
CA LEU A 144 -19.61 -2.84 16.09
C LEU A 144 -19.83 -3.21 17.57
N PHE A 145 -19.84 -4.51 17.89
CA PHE A 145 -20.09 -5.03 19.23
C PHE A 145 -18.80 -5.20 20.05
N GLU A 146 -17.62 -5.02 19.44
CA GLU A 146 -16.30 -5.12 20.09
C GLU A 146 -15.78 -3.78 20.63
N PHE A 147 -16.63 -2.75 20.67
CA PHE A 147 -16.28 -1.37 21.08
C PHE A 147 -15.20 -0.68 20.22
N GLU A 148 -14.80 -1.24 19.07
CA GLU A 148 -13.92 -0.61 18.07
C GLU A 148 -14.66 0.41 17.17
N TRP A 149 -15.57 1.22 17.72
CA TRP A 149 -16.46 2.12 16.96
C TRP A 149 -15.70 3.10 16.06
N GLY A 150 -14.63 3.72 16.58
CA GLY A 150 -13.81 4.66 15.80
C GLY A 150 -13.16 4.01 14.58
N PHE A 151 -12.68 2.78 14.74
CA PHE A 151 -12.12 2.00 13.63
C PHE A 151 -13.20 1.59 12.63
N PHE A 152 -14.37 1.14 13.09
CA PHE A 152 -15.49 0.75 12.22
C PHE A 152 -15.95 1.93 11.33
N PHE A 153 -16.21 3.10 11.93
CA PHE A 153 -16.63 4.27 11.16
C PHE A 153 -15.55 4.81 10.23
N HIS A 154 -14.28 4.70 10.62
CA HIS A 154 -13.15 5.00 9.73
C HIS A 154 -13.14 4.06 8.52
N GLN A 155 -13.21 2.74 8.74
CA GLN A 155 -13.24 1.77 7.64
C GLN A 155 -14.43 1.99 6.70
N LEU A 156 -15.59 2.43 7.23
CA LEU A 156 -16.72 2.84 6.42
C LEU A 156 -16.44 4.11 5.60
N SER A 157 -15.78 5.11 6.18
CA SER A 157 -15.51 6.39 5.52
C SER A 157 -14.48 6.29 4.39
N ILE A 158 -13.60 5.28 4.40
CA ILE A 158 -12.61 5.04 3.33
C ILE A 158 -13.11 4.07 2.23
N ARG A 159 -14.30 3.47 2.37
CA ARG A 159 -14.85 2.49 1.39
C ARG A 159 -14.86 3.01 -0.03
N TRP A 160 -15.17 4.30 -0.18
CA TRP A 160 -15.28 4.92 -1.49
C TRP A 160 -13.95 4.89 -2.26
N VAL A 161 -12.80 4.73 -1.60
CA VAL A 161 -11.48 4.70 -2.26
C VAL A 161 -11.45 3.65 -3.36
N GLY A 162 -12.08 2.48 -3.17
CA GLY A 162 -12.16 1.47 -4.23
C GLY A 162 -13.46 1.45 -5.03
N LYS A 163 -14.30 2.49 -4.98
CA LYS A 163 -15.60 2.53 -5.66
C LYS A 163 -15.65 3.58 -6.75
N HIS A 164 -16.38 3.30 -7.82
CA HIS A 164 -16.56 4.25 -8.94
C HIS A 164 -15.22 4.76 -9.50
N ILE A 165 -14.33 3.82 -9.86
CA ILE A 165 -13.08 4.15 -10.56
C ILE A 165 -13.35 4.10 -12.06
N PRO A 166 -13.14 5.19 -12.84
CA PRO A 166 -13.36 5.18 -14.28
C PRO A 166 -12.60 4.05 -14.96
N ARG A 167 -13.28 3.29 -15.84
CA ARG A 167 -12.68 2.15 -16.55
C ARG A 167 -11.46 2.55 -17.36
N ARG A 168 -11.53 3.72 -18.01
CA ARG A 168 -10.40 4.27 -18.77
C ARG A 168 -9.15 4.47 -17.91
N ASP A 169 -9.31 4.88 -16.65
CA ASP A 169 -8.19 5.15 -15.75
C ASP A 169 -7.62 3.84 -15.20
N ALA A 170 -8.50 2.86 -14.89
CA ALA A 170 -8.11 1.51 -14.52
C ALA A 170 -7.31 0.80 -15.65
N LYS A 171 -7.74 0.95 -16.91
CA LYS A 171 -6.99 0.44 -18.08
C LYS A 171 -5.64 1.13 -18.24
N TRP A 172 -5.60 2.45 -18.03
CA TRP A 172 -4.34 3.20 -18.11
C TRP A 172 -3.31 2.68 -17.10
N ILE A 173 -3.67 2.56 -15.82
CA ILE A 173 -2.72 2.05 -14.81
C ILE A 173 -2.36 0.58 -15.08
N ALA A 174 -3.30 -0.23 -15.59
CA ALA A 174 -3.03 -1.61 -16.01
C ALA A 174 -1.95 -1.68 -17.11
N SER A 175 -1.97 -0.74 -18.07
CA SER A 175 -0.98 -0.67 -19.14
C SER A 175 0.43 -0.33 -18.63
N LEU A 176 0.53 0.44 -17.54
CA LEU A 176 1.81 0.72 -16.87
C LEU A 176 2.28 -0.51 -16.09
N LEU A 177 1.39 -1.13 -15.32
CA LEU A 177 1.70 -2.30 -14.50
C LEU A 177 2.07 -3.52 -15.33
N SER A 178 1.47 -3.69 -16.51
CA SER A 178 1.75 -4.81 -17.42
C SER A 178 3.16 -4.78 -18.01
N GLN A 179 3.90 -3.67 -17.84
CA GLN A 179 5.32 -3.59 -18.24
C GLN A 179 6.25 -4.24 -17.21
N LEU A 180 5.76 -4.54 -16.00
CA LEU A 180 6.54 -5.20 -14.97
C LEU A 180 6.71 -6.68 -15.32
N THR A 181 7.96 -7.12 -15.37
CA THR A 181 8.28 -8.54 -15.55
C THR A 181 7.99 -9.34 -14.28
N PRO A 182 7.70 -10.66 -14.38
CA PRO A 182 7.59 -11.53 -13.21
C PRO A 182 8.82 -11.44 -12.30
N LYS A 183 10.01 -11.31 -12.89
CA LYS A 183 11.25 -11.14 -12.15
C LYS A 183 11.27 -9.84 -11.34
N GLN A 184 10.88 -8.69 -11.91
CA GLN A 184 10.85 -7.42 -11.18
C GLN A 184 9.88 -7.46 -9.99
N ILE A 185 8.73 -8.09 -10.15
CA ILE A 185 7.76 -8.29 -9.06
C ILE A 185 8.35 -9.22 -8.00
N GLY A 186 8.94 -10.34 -8.41
CA GLY A 186 9.57 -11.29 -7.49
C GLY A 186 10.78 -10.72 -6.76
N ASP A 187 11.56 -9.85 -7.41
CA ASP A 187 12.70 -9.16 -6.80
C ASP A 187 12.26 -8.25 -5.64
N ALA A 188 11.06 -7.65 -5.72
CA ALA A 188 10.48 -6.88 -4.62
C ALA A 188 10.17 -7.75 -3.39
N PHE A 189 9.54 -8.92 -3.59
CA PHE A 189 9.27 -9.85 -2.49
C PHE A 189 10.55 -10.48 -1.93
N ARG A 190 11.53 -10.79 -2.79
CA ARG A 190 12.83 -11.31 -2.36
C ARG A 190 13.57 -10.28 -1.52
N ALA A 191 13.58 -9.01 -1.94
CA ALA A 191 14.17 -7.91 -1.17
C ALA A 191 13.48 -7.70 0.19
N ALA A 192 12.20 -8.07 0.30
CA ALA A 192 11.44 -8.04 1.55
C ALA A 192 11.65 -9.28 2.44
N GLY A 193 12.48 -10.25 2.03
CA GLY A 193 12.87 -11.42 2.84
C GLY A 193 11.87 -12.58 2.82
N TYR A 194 10.97 -12.63 1.84
CA TYR A 194 10.03 -13.74 1.68
C TYR A 194 10.76 -15.04 1.28
N SER A 195 10.18 -16.19 1.63
CA SER A 195 10.68 -17.50 1.18
C SER A 195 10.57 -17.64 -0.34
N PRO A 196 11.37 -18.51 -1.00
CA PRO A 196 11.25 -18.73 -2.45
C PRO A 196 9.84 -19.06 -2.92
N ASP A 197 9.15 -19.95 -2.18
CA ASP A 197 7.78 -20.36 -2.48
C ASP A 197 6.79 -19.18 -2.35
N ASP A 198 6.96 -18.34 -1.32
CA ASP A 198 6.14 -17.14 -1.16
C ASP A 198 6.43 -16.11 -2.26
N VAL A 199 7.70 -15.91 -2.64
CA VAL A 199 8.07 -14.99 -3.73
C VAL A 199 7.36 -15.39 -5.01
N GLU A 200 7.39 -16.67 -5.37
CA GLU A 200 6.68 -17.17 -6.55
C GLU A 200 5.17 -16.95 -6.42
N ALA A 201 4.58 -17.40 -5.32
CA ALA A 201 3.13 -17.37 -5.15
C ALA A 201 2.55 -15.94 -5.08
N TYR A 202 3.22 -15.01 -4.41
CA TYR A 202 2.81 -13.60 -4.39
C TYR A 202 3.01 -12.93 -5.74
N SER A 203 4.11 -13.23 -6.43
CA SER A 203 4.36 -12.67 -7.76
C SER A 203 3.28 -13.08 -8.75
N GLN A 204 2.90 -14.37 -8.75
CA GLN A 204 1.80 -14.86 -9.56
C GLN A 204 0.47 -14.18 -9.19
N ALA A 205 0.17 -14.04 -7.89
CA ALA A 205 -1.05 -13.37 -7.45
C ALA A 205 -1.13 -11.90 -7.91
N VAL A 206 -0.01 -11.17 -7.88
CA VAL A 206 0.07 -9.79 -8.38
C VAL A 206 -0.15 -9.76 -9.89
N LEU A 207 0.51 -10.64 -10.65
CA LEU A 207 0.35 -10.75 -12.10
C LEU A 207 -1.09 -11.10 -12.51
N GLU A 208 -1.74 -12.02 -11.78
CA GLU A 208 -3.14 -12.39 -12.01
C GLU A 208 -4.08 -11.19 -11.84
N ARG A 209 -3.86 -10.36 -10.80
CA ARG A 209 -4.61 -9.13 -10.56
C ARG A 209 -4.34 -8.04 -11.61
N ILE A 210 -3.09 -7.89 -12.06
CA ILE A 210 -2.76 -7.01 -13.19
C ILE A 210 -3.51 -7.48 -14.45
N GLY A 211 -3.49 -8.79 -14.72
CA GLY A 211 -4.22 -9.39 -15.83
C GLY A 211 -5.74 -9.19 -15.74
N GLU A 212 -6.30 -9.15 -14.53
CA GLU A 212 -7.72 -8.81 -14.30
C GLU A 212 -8.04 -7.39 -14.78
N LEU A 213 -7.19 -6.41 -14.45
CA LEU A 213 -7.35 -5.02 -14.92
C LEU A 213 -7.14 -4.89 -16.43
N SER A 214 -6.18 -5.62 -17.01
CA SER A 214 -5.87 -5.56 -18.45
C SER A 214 -6.97 -6.15 -19.33
N ARG A 215 -7.89 -6.93 -18.76
CA ARG A 215 -9.06 -7.50 -19.46
C ARG A 215 -10.32 -6.62 -19.43
N LEU A 216 -10.25 -5.43 -18.81
CA LEU A 216 -11.36 -4.47 -18.77
C LEU A 216 -11.75 -3.92 -20.14
#